data_AF-A0A5B0REP0-F1
#
_entry.id   AF-A0A5B0REP0-F1
#
_cell.length_a   1.000
_cell.length_b   1.000
_cell.length_c   1.000
_cell.angle_alpha   90.00
_cell.angle_beta   90.00
_cell.angle_gamma   90.00
#
_symmetry.space_group_name_H-M   'P 1'
#
loop_
_entity.id
_entity.type
_entity.pdbx_description
1 polymer ?
#
loop_
_entity_poly.entity_id
_entity_poly.type
_entity_poly.pdbx_seq_one_letter_code
_entity_poly.pdbx_strand_id
1 'polypeptide(L)'
;MEFQGDTNPQTATEASRYLKEYYCHTQPQASTLSQEKRALLKLDLLLIPILGLFFFLSFLDRSNLGNVRIIGLQKDLDMSDYDFTMALTVTFM
;
A
#
# COMPACT_ATOMS: atom_id res chain seq x y z
N MET A 1 30.08 25.65 8.76
CA MET A 1 31.22 25.22 9.61
C MET A 1 31.46 23.78 9.28
N GLU A 2 32.53 23.53 8.54
CA GLU A 2 32.85 22.22 7.98
C GLU A 2 33.20 21.23 9.08
N PHE A 3 32.68 20.01 8.97
CA PHE A 3 33.11 18.86 9.75
C PHE A 3 34.54 18.54 9.30
N GLN A 4 35.53 19.15 9.95
CA GLN A 4 36.93 18.76 9.82
C GLN A 4 37.03 17.32 10.32
N GLY A 5 37.30 16.40 9.38
CA GLY A 5 37.46 14.98 9.64
C GLY A 5 38.74 14.72 10.43
N ASP A 6 38.63 14.74 11.75
CA ASP A 6 39.70 14.30 12.65
C ASP A 6 39.75 12.76 12.62
N THR A 7 40.58 12.21 11.74
CA THR A 7 40.91 10.78 11.64
C THR A 7 41.86 10.36 12.78
N ASN A 8 41.44 10.60 14.02
CA ASN A 8 42.10 10.07 15.21
C ASN A 8 41.65 8.60 15.41
N PRO A 9 42.56 7.62 15.51
CA PRO A 9 42.19 6.21 15.74
C PRO A 9 41.39 5.98 17.03
N GLN A 10 41.43 6.92 17.98
CA GLN A 10 40.68 6.87 19.23
C GLN A 10 39.19 7.21 19.04
N THR A 11 38.85 8.20 18.21
CA THR A 11 37.44 8.60 17.97
C THR A 11 36.68 7.56 17.15
N ALA A 12 37.33 6.90 16.19
CA ALA A 12 36.72 5.79 15.44
C ALA A 12 36.39 4.59 16.34
N THR A 13 37.23 4.32 17.34
CA THR A 13 37.03 3.26 18.32
C THR A 13 35.87 3.59 19.27
N GLU A 14 35.77 4.84 19.70
CA GLU A 14 34.66 5.32 20.54
C GLU A 14 33.32 5.36 19.79
N ALA A 15 33.30 5.87 18.56
CA ALA A 15 32.11 5.84 17.70
C ALA A 15 31.62 4.41 17.47
N SER A 16 32.54 3.46 17.29
CA SER A 16 32.22 2.04 17.17
C SER A 16 31.61 1.46 18.46
N ARG A 17 32.06 1.93 19.64
CA ARG A 17 31.44 1.56 20.93
C ARG A 17 30.03 2.14 21.05
N TYR A 18 29.82 3.43 20.74
CA TYR A 18 28.50 4.05 20.79
C TYR A 18 27.51 3.37 19.85
N LEU A 19 27.92 3.08 18.61
CA LEU A 19 27.09 2.36 17.66
C LEU A 19 26.79 0.95 18.18
N LYS A 20 27.77 0.22 18.71
CA LYS A 20 27.56 -1.13 19.26
C LYS A 20 26.62 -1.12 20.48
N GLU A 21 26.73 -0.11 21.34
CA GLU A 21 25.82 0.13 22.48
C GLU A 21 24.40 0.47 22.00
N TYR A 22 24.28 1.36 21.02
CA TYR A 22 23.02 1.78 20.39
C TYR A 22 22.32 0.62 19.67
N TYR A 23 23.08 -0.21 18.94
CA TYR A 23 22.58 -1.43 18.31
C TYR A 23 22.21 -2.49 19.36
N CYS A 24 22.96 -2.65 20.45
CA CYS A 24 22.64 -3.61 21.52
C CYS A 24 21.27 -3.31 22.17
N HIS A 25 20.96 -2.03 22.36
CA HIS A 25 19.72 -1.61 23.02
C HIS A 25 18.48 -1.57 22.11
N THR A 26 18.68 -1.40 20.81
CA THR A 26 17.58 -1.27 19.82
C THR A 26 17.33 -2.56 19.05
N GLN A 27 18.09 -3.64 19.32
CA GLN A 27 17.79 -4.95 18.75
C GLN A 27 16.43 -5.42 19.26
N PRO A 28 15.43 -5.60 18.36
CA PRO A 28 14.13 -6.13 18.76
C PRO A 28 14.36 -7.52 19.37
N GLN A 29 13.80 -7.75 20.57
CA GLN A 29 13.95 -9.01 21.29
C GLN A 29 13.61 -10.19 20.35
N ALA A 30 14.58 -11.06 20.09
CA ALA A 30 14.43 -12.16 19.13
C ALA A 30 13.23 -13.09 19.44
N SER A 31 12.72 -13.10 20.68
CA SER A 31 11.51 -13.80 21.10
C SER A 31 10.21 -13.15 20.61
N THR A 32 10.14 -11.81 20.50
CA THR A 32 8.95 -11.08 20.02
C THR A 32 8.84 -11.08 18.50
N LEU A 33 9.95 -11.25 17.78
CA LEU A 33 9.98 -11.33 16.31
C LEU A 33 9.04 -12.40 15.75
N SER A 34 8.90 -13.54 16.44
CA SER A 34 7.98 -14.61 16.05
C SER A 34 6.51 -14.21 16.20
N GLN A 35 6.19 -13.44 17.23
CA GLN A 35 4.84 -12.95 17.52
C GLN A 35 4.47 -11.78 16.61
N GLU A 36 5.42 -10.86 16.38
CA GLU A 36 5.28 -9.75 15.42
C GLU A 36 5.02 -10.28 14.00
N LYS A 37 5.81 -11.25 13.52
CA LYS A 37 5.58 -11.87 12.21
C LYS A 37 4.19 -12.48 12.09
N ARG A 38 3.70 -13.15 13.15
CA ARG A 38 2.36 -13.75 13.16
C ARG A 38 1.25 -12.69 13.21
N ALA A 39 1.50 -11.54 13.83
CA ALA A 39 0.58 -10.41 13.82
C ALA A 39 0.52 -9.73 12.44
N LEU A 40 1.68 -9.52 11.80
CA LEU A 40 1.76 -8.98 10.44
C LEU A 40 1.07 -9.90 9.42
N LEU A 41 1.32 -11.21 9.48
CA LEU A 41 0.65 -12.17 8.60
C LEU A 41 -0.88 -12.17 8.77
N LYS A 42 -1.39 -12.01 10.00
CA LYS A 42 -2.84 -11.89 10.25
C LYS A 42 -3.42 -10.60 9.65
N LEU A 43 -2.67 -9.51 9.72
CA LEU A 43 -3.07 -8.22 9.17
C LEU A 43 -3.05 -8.25 7.64
N ASP A 44 -2.00 -8.80 7.04
CA ASP A 44 -1.90 -8.97 5.58
C ASP A 44 -2.97 -9.92 5.04
N LEU A 45 -3.27 -11.02 5.76
CA LEU A 45 -4.35 -11.95 5.40
C LEU A 45 -5.74 -11.34 5.49
N LEU A 46 -5.92 -10.18 6.13
CA LEU A 46 -7.19 -9.46 6.17
C LEU A 46 -7.20 -8.34 5.13
N LEU A 47 -6.14 -7.54 5.07
CA LEU A 47 -6.03 -6.39 4.16
C LEU A 47 -5.96 -6.81 2.70
N ILE A 48 -5.12 -7.78 2.35
CA ILE A 48 -4.95 -8.21 0.96
C ILE A 48 -6.25 -8.71 0.33
N PRO A 49 -7.04 -9.62 0.96
CA PRO A 49 -8.28 -10.07 0.34
C PRO A 49 -9.38 -8.99 0.36
N ILE A 50 -9.44 -8.11 1.37
CA ILE A 50 -10.41 -7.01 1.37
C ILE A 50 -10.08 -6.02 0.26
N LEU A 51 -8.83 -5.59 0.14
CA LEU A 51 -8.38 -4.70 -0.93
C LEU A 51 -8.55 -5.36 -2.29
N GLY A 52 -8.24 -6.65 -2.40
CA GLY A 52 -8.44 -7.43 -3.62
C GLY A 52 -9.91 -7.54 -4.02
N LEU A 53 -10.82 -7.76 -3.05
CA LEU A 53 -12.26 -7.81 -3.29
C LEU A 53 -12.82 -6.44 -3.66
N PHE A 54 -12.41 -5.39 -2.96
CA PHE A 54 -12.79 -4.00 -3.31
C PHE A 54 -12.29 -3.63 -4.71
N PHE A 55 -11.05 -3.98 -5.04
CA PHE A 55 -10.50 -3.78 -6.37
C PHE A 55 -11.26 -4.56 -7.44
N PHE A 56 -11.59 -5.82 -7.16
CA PHE A 56 -12.39 -6.66 -8.05
C PHE A 56 -13.78 -6.09 -8.26
N LEU A 57 -14.45 -5.62 -7.21
CA LEU A 57 -15.77 -5.01 -7.29
C LEU A 57 -15.74 -3.72 -8.12
N SER A 58 -14.75 -2.85 -7.90
CA SER A 58 -14.54 -1.65 -8.72
C SER A 58 -14.30 -1.98 -10.21
N PHE A 59 -13.63 -3.11 -10.49
CA PHE A 59 -13.45 -3.58 -11.86
C PHE A 59 -14.74 -4.18 -12.45
N LEU A 60 -15.50 -4.89 -11.62
CA LEU A 60 -16.77 -5.50 -11.98
C LEU A 60 -17.81 -4.43 -12.37
N ASP A 61 -17.87 -3.32 -11.62
CA ASP A 61 -18.74 -2.17 -11.95
C ASP A 61 -18.38 -1.55 -13.31
N ARG A 62 -17.08 -1.37 -13.59
CA ARG A 62 -16.60 -0.91 -14.92
C ARG A 62 -16.96 -1.90 -16.04
N SER A 63 -16.81 -3.21 -15.79
CA SER A 63 -17.11 -4.25 -16.79
C SER A 63 -18.61 -4.37 -17.08
N ASN A 64 -19.45 -4.21 -16.05
CA ASN A 64 -20.89 -4.30 -16.18
C ASN A 64 -21.45 -3.11 -16.98
N LEU A 65 -20.96 -1.90 -16.75
CA LEU A 65 -21.32 -0.72 -17.55
C LEU A 65 -20.91 -0.85 -19.03
N GLY A 66 -19.78 -1.48 -19.31
CA GLY A 66 -19.34 -1.76 -20.68
C GLY A 66 -20.29 -2.69 -21.45
N ASN A 67 -20.74 -3.77 -20.80
CA ASN A 67 -21.67 -4.73 -21.40
C ASN A 67 -23.07 -4.16 -21.62
N VAL A 68 -23.54 -3.32 -20.69
CA VAL A 68 -24.83 -2.63 -20.74
C VAL A 68 -25.00 -1.78 -22.00
N ARG A 69 -23.93 -1.11 -22.45
CA ARG A 69 -23.93 -0.34 -23.72
C ARG A 69 -24.20 -1.22 -24.94
N ILE A 70 -23.62 -2.42 -24.95
CA ILE A 70 -23.72 -3.37 -26.07
C ILE A 70 -25.10 -4.02 -26.11
N ILE A 71 -25.69 -4.29 -24.94
CA ILE A 71 -27.01 -4.92 -24.78
C ILE A 71 -28.15 -3.98 -25.22
N GLY A 72 -27.89 -2.68 -25.38
CA GLY A 72 -28.91 -1.71 -25.77
C GLY A 72 -29.76 -1.22 -24.60
N LEU A 73 -29.36 -1.51 -23.35
CA LEU A 73 -30.06 -1.06 -22.14
C LEU A 73 -30.21 0.47 -22.11
N GLN A 74 -29.30 1.22 -22.74
CA GLN A 74 -29.42 2.66 -22.90
C GLN A 74 -30.72 3.06 -23.64
N LYS A 75 -31.11 2.31 -24.67
CA LYS A 75 -32.37 2.52 -25.39
C LYS A 75 -33.58 2.04 -24.59
N ASP A 76 -33.43 0.96 -23.84
CA ASP A 76 -34.51 0.41 -23.01
C ASP A 76 -34.86 1.31 -21.81
N LEU A 77 -33.87 2.07 -21.32
CA LEU A 77 -34.02 3.03 -20.20
C LEU A 77 -34.24 4.48 -20.65
N ASP A 78 -34.40 4.74 -21.96
CA ASP A 78 -34.52 6.08 -22.56
C ASP A 78 -33.42 7.06 -22.11
N MET A 79 -32.20 6.55 -21.89
CA MET A 79 -31.05 7.35 -21.47
C MET A 79 -30.40 8.05 -22.67
N SER A 80 -30.12 9.35 -22.52
CA SER A 80 -29.36 10.10 -23.52
C SER A 80 -27.89 9.63 -23.57
N ASP A 81 -27.26 9.79 -24.74
CA ASP A 81 -25.82 9.56 -24.92
C ASP A 81 -24.97 10.40 -23.95
N TYR A 82 -25.49 11.59 -23.59
CA TYR A 82 -24.87 12.47 -22.61
C TYR A 82 -24.85 11.84 -21.20
N ASP A 83 -25.96 11.28 -20.75
CA ASP A 83 -26.09 10.67 -19.42
C ASP A 83 -25.21 9.42 -19.29
N PHE A 84 -25.14 8.62 -20.36
CA PHE A 84 -24.25 7.47 -20.42
C PHE A 84 -22.77 7.90 -20.37
N THR A 85 -22.41 8.94 -21.12
CA THR A 85 -21.04 9.48 -21.13
C THR A 85 -20.66 10.06 -19.77
N MET A 86 -21.57 10.74 -19.08
CA MET A 86 -21.37 11.24 -17.73
C MET A 86 -21.12 10.10 -16.73
N ALA A 87 -21.94 9.05 -16.76
CA ALA A 87 -21.75 7.87 -15.91
C ALA A 87 -20.40 7.18 -16.16
N LEU A 88 -20.00 7.08 -17.43
CA LEU A 88 -18.68 6.57 -17.81
C LEU A 88 -17.56 7.44 -17.20
N THR A 89 -17.65 8.75 -17.37
CA THR A 89 -16.60 9.69 -16.90
C THR A 89 -16.42 9.62 -15.39
N VAL A 90 -17.50 9.50 -14.61
CA VAL A 90 -17.45 9.33 -13.14
C VAL A 90 -16.82 7.99 -12.73
N THR A 91 -16.98 6.94 -13.54
CA THR A 91 -16.41 5.62 -13.24
C THR A 91 -14.92 5.53 -13.63
N PHE A 92 -14.44 6.40 -14.53
CA PHE A 92 -13.07 6.41 -15.05
C PHE A 92 -12.17 7.52 -14.46
N MET A 93 -12.71 8.64 -13.96
CA MET A 93 -11.99 9.64 -13.16
C MET A 93 -11.59 9.10 -11.79
#